data_AF-A0A7V5R634-F1
#
_entry.id   AF-A0A7V5R634-F1
#
_cell.length_a   1.000
_cell.length_b   1.000
_cell.length_c   1.000
_cell.angle_alpha   90.00
_cell.angle_beta   90.00
_cell.angle_gamma   90.00
#
_symmetry.space_group_name_H-M   'P 1'
#
loop_
_entity.id
_entity.type
_entity.pdbx_description
1 polymer ?
#
loop_
_entity_poly.entity_id
_entity_poly.type
_entity_poly.pdbx_seq_one_letter_code
_entity_poly.pdbx_strand_id
1 'polypeptide(L)'
;PIWLGGYQDDGAALAEGWHWVTGEEWNYTNWAPGEPNDWKGTVENALAFAFFEGDGTWNDAPDSTRYLGDGGYVVEYDSAPVPEPASMLLFGTGLVGLVGGRMRRKKK
;
A
#
# COMPACT_ATOMS: atom_id res chain seq x y z
N PRO A 1 -11.95 11.37 -7.00
CA PRO A 1 -11.74 10.42 -5.89
C PRO A 1 -10.26 10.15 -5.74
N ILE A 2 -9.80 9.76 -4.56
CA ILE A 2 -8.55 9.01 -4.45
C ILE A 2 -8.95 7.61 -4.00
N TRP A 3 -8.82 6.65 -4.92
CA TRP A 3 -9.21 5.27 -4.72
C TRP A 3 -8.15 4.48 -3.95
N LEU A 4 -8.63 3.55 -3.14
CA LEU A 4 -7.83 2.57 -2.42
C LEU A 4 -8.07 1.18 -3.03
N GLY A 5 -7.30 0.19 -2.60
CA GLY A 5 -7.43 -1.19 -3.07
C GLY A 5 -8.58 -1.97 -2.43
N GLY A 6 -9.51 -1.33 -1.72
CA GLY A 6 -10.61 -2.00 -1.04
C GLY A 6 -11.81 -2.17 -1.97
N TYR A 7 -12.48 -3.32 -1.91
CA TYR A 7 -13.74 -3.59 -2.61
C TYR A 7 -14.67 -4.43 -1.75
N GLN A 8 -15.96 -4.40 -2.05
CA GLN A 8 -16.98 -5.14 -1.32
C GLN A 8 -17.64 -6.22 -2.20
N ASP A 9 -17.94 -7.38 -1.60
CA ASP A 9 -18.76 -8.41 -2.23
C ASP A 9 -20.16 -7.88 -2.60
N ASP A 10 -20.65 -8.26 -3.78
CA ASP A 10 -21.99 -7.89 -4.25
C ASP A 10 -23.09 -8.35 -3.27
N GLY A 11 -23.89 -7.41 -2.76
CA GLY A 11 -25.01 -7.69 -1.87
C GLY A 11 -24.62 -8.00 -0.42
N ALA A 12 -23.37 -7.77 -0.03
CA ALA A 12 -22.96 -7.79 1.36
C ALA A 12 -23.66 -6.67 2.17
N ALA A 13 -23.72 -6.82 3.49
CA ALA A 13 -24.14 -5.74 4.38
C ALA A 13 -23.08 -4.63 4.39
N LEU A 14 -23.49 -3.36 4.57
CA LEU A 14 -22.65 -2.16 4.44
C LEU A 14 -21.20 -2.32 4.96
N ALA A 15 -21.01 -2.74 6.21
CA ALA A 15 -19.69 -2.86 6.84
C ALA A 15 -19.06 -4.27 6.76
N GLU A 16 -19.65 -5.18 5.98
CA GLU A 16 -19.23 -6.56 5.82
C GLU A 16 -18.79 -6.85 4.37
N GLY A 17 -18.08 -7.97 4.15
CA GLY A 17 -17.70 -8.39 2.79
C GLY A 17 -16.66 -7.50 2.11
N TRP A 18 -15.94 -6.68 2.86
CA TRP A 18 -14.83 -5.86 2.35
C TRP A 18 -13.53 -6.66 2.29
N HIS A 19 -12.78 -6.46 1.21
CA HIS A 19 -11.53 -7.14 0.92
C HIS A 19 -10.53 -6.18 0.31
N TRP A 20 -9.24 -6.45 0.52
CA TRP A 20 -8.18 -5.84 -0.27
C TRP A 20 -7.95 -6.61 -1.57
N VAL A 21 -7.66 -5.92 -2.66
CA VAL A 21 -7.27 -6.54 -3.95
C VAL A 21 -6.00 -7.37 -3.86
N THR A 22 -5.19 -7.17 -2.82
CA THR A 22 -3.99 -7.95 -2.50
C THR A 22 -4.31 -9.30 -1.86
N GLY A 23 -5.53 -9.48 -1.34
CA GLY A 23 -5.96 -10.68 -0.62
C GLY A 23 -5.49 -10.76 0.83
N GLU A 24 -4.88 -9.70 1.36
CA GLU A 24 -4.56 -9.61 2.79
C GLU A 24 -5.83 -9.47 3.65
N GLU A 25 -5.71 -9.76 4.94
CA GLU A 25 -6.87 -9.76 5.85
C GLU A 25 -7.45 -8.35 6.04
N TRP A 26 -8.77 -8.22 5.89
CA TRP A 26 -9.51 -7.00 6.22
C TRP A 26 -9.71 -6.88 7.75
N ASN A 27 -8.69 -6.38 8.45
CA ASN A 27 -8.70 -6.27 9.92
C ASN A 27 -8.54 -4.84 10.46
N TYR A 28 -8.46 -3.85 9.56
CA TYR A 28 -8.40 -2.43 9.90
C TYR A 28 -9.44 -1.66 9.09
N THR A 29 -10.13 -0.74 9.75
CA THR A 29 -11.11 0.15 9.13
C THR A 29 -10.93 1.59 9.61
N ASN A 30 -11.02 2.56 8.70
CA ASN A 30 -11.00 3.98 9.01
C ASN A 30 -12.17 4.73 8.34
N TRP A 31 -13.39 4.22 8.47
CA TRP A 31 -14.59 4.81 7.88
C TRP A 31 -14.82 6.25 8.35
N ALA A 32 -15.26 7.10 7.44
CA ALA A 32 -15.75 8.44 7.79
C ALA A 32 -17.04 8.31 8.62
N PRO A 33 -17.40 9.33 9.41
CA PRO A 33 -18.63 9.30 10.19
C PRO A 33 -19.86 9.09 9.30
N GLY A 34 -20.54 7.95 9.49
CA GLY A 34 -21.72 7.59 8.72
C GLY A 34 -21.46 6.60 7.59
N GLU A 35 -20.20 6.30 7.28
CA GLU A 35 -19.80 5.32 6.26
C GLU A 35 -19.53 3.93 6.86
N PRO A 36 -19.64 2.87 6.05
CA PRO A 36 -20.17 2.84 4.67
C PRO A 36 -21.69 3.00 4.62
N ASN A 37 -22.25 3.62 3.57
CA ASN A 37 -23.65 4.07 3.57
C ASN A 37 -24.49 3.74 2.32
N ASP A 38 -23.92 3.22 1.23
CA ASP A 38 -24.62 2.99 -0.05
C ASP A 38 -25.50 4.21 -0.45
N TRP A 39 -24.86 5.35 -0.69
CA TRP A 39 -25.52 6.66 -0.71
C TRP A 39 -26.70 6.71 -1.67
N LYS A 40 -27.90 6.93 -1.12
CA LYS A 40 -29.18 6.94 -1.88
C LYS A 40 -29.51 5.61 -2.56
N GLY A 41 -29.06 4.49 -2.00
CA GLY A 41 -29.30 3.15 -2.53
C GLY A 41 -28.52 2.86 -3.80
N THR A 42 -27.40 3.57 -4.02
CA THR A 42 -26.42 3.16 -5.03
C THR A 42 -25.66 1.94 -4.53
N VAL A 43 -25.09 1.17 -5.47
CA VAL A 43 -24.14 0.11 -5.12
C VAL A 43 -22.77 0.79 -5.00
N GLU A 44 -22.26 0.90 -3.77
CA GLU A 44 -20.97 1.54 -3.46
C GLU A 44 -19.92 0.49 -3.06
N ASN A 45 -19.52 -0.36 -4.00
CA ASN A 45 -18.65 -1.51 -3.73
C ASN A 45 -17.14 -1.24 -3.88
N ALA A 46 -16.69 0.02 -3.94
CA ALA A 46 -15.29 0.39 -4.05
C ALA A 46 -14.85 1.37 -2.94
N LEU A 47 -13.64 1.18 -2.41
CA LEU A 47 -13.11 2.00 -1.31
C LEU A 47 -12.41 3.26 -1.83
N ALA A 48 -12.80 4.43 -1.34
CA ALA A 48 -12.13 5.69 -1.61
C ALA A 48 -11.83 6.45 -0.32
N PHE A 49 -10.89 7.40 -0.36
CA PHE A 49 -10.84 8.42 0.69
C PHE A 49 -12.09 9.29 0.67
N ALA A 50 -12.59 9.63 1.86
CA ALA A 50 -13.69 10.55 2.04
C ALA A 50 -13.31 11.95 1.51
N PHE A 51 -14.19 12.50 0.69
CA PHE A 51 -13.90 13.72 -0.07
C PHE A 51 -14.00 14.99 0.76
N PHE A 52 -14.90 15.02 1.75
CA PHE A 52 -15.25 16.23 2.48
C PHE A 52 -14.61 16.33 3.87
N GLU A 53 -14.12 15.22 4.42
CA GLU A 53 -13.58 15.16 5.79
C GLU A 53 -12.12 15.63 5.88
N GLY A 54 -11.31 15.36 4.85
CA GLY A 54 -9.91 15.84 4.78
C GLY A 54 -8.96 15.25 5.84
N ASP A 55 -9.40 14.23 6.57
CA ASP A 55 -8.69 13.60 7.70
C ASP A 55 -8.14 12.19 7.36
N GLY A 56 -8.30 11.75 6.12
CA GLY A 56 -7.86 10.43 5.66
C GLY A 56 -8.81 9.28 6.00
N THR A 57 -10.04 9.59 6.41
CA THR A 57 -11.11 8.60 6.55
C THR A 57 -11.63 8.11 5.20
N TRP A 58 -12.40 7.03 5.22
CA TRP A 58 -12.84 6.29 4.03
C TRP A 58 -14.32 6.46 3.74
N ASN A 59 -14.65 6.29 2.47
CA ASN A 59 -16.00 6.32 1.90
C ASN A 59 -16.14 5.10 1.00
N ASP A 60 -17.27 4.42 1.07
CA ASP A 60 -17.71 3.48 0.05
C ASP A 60 -18.24 4.27 -1.14
N ALA A 61 -17.81 3.92 -2.35
CA ALA A 61 -18.20 4.64 -3.56
C ALA A 61 -18.51 3.67 -4.71
N PRO A 62 -19.32 4.08 -5.70
CA PRO A 62 -19.61 3.26 -6.85
C PRO A 62 -18.33 3.07 -7.67
N ASP A 63 -18.07 1.84 -8.12
CA ASP A 63 -16.97 1.52 -9.03
C ASP A 63 -17.17 2.18 -10.41
N SER A 64 -16.83 3.47 -10.49
CA SER A 64 -17.03 4.31 -11.65
C SER A 64 -15.94 5.36 -11.74
N THR A 65 -15.23 5.37 -12.87
CA THR A 65 -14.22 6.39 -13.18
C THR A 65 -14.79 7.81 -13.31
N ARG A 66 -16.13 7.95 -13.36
CA ARG A 66 -16.82 9.25 -13.38
C ARG A 66 -17.31 9.72 -12.02
N TYR A 67 -17.14 8.93 -10.97
CA TYR A 67 -17.53 9.33 -9.62
C TYR A 67 -16.73 10.57 -9.22
N LEU A 68 -17.38 11.73 -9.14
CA LEU A 68 -16.78 13.03 -8.77
C LEU A 68 -15.53 13.47 -9.60
N GLY A 69 -15.34 12.95 -10.83
CA GLY A 69 -14.31 13.36 -11.79
C GLY A 69 -13.11 12.41 -11.95
N ASP A 70 -12.12 12.80 -12.77
CA ASP A 70 -10.87 12.05 -13.02
C ASP A 70 -10.03 11.98 -11.74
N GLY A 71 -10.30 10.96 -10.92
CA GLY A 71 -9.58 10.67 -9.69
C GLY A 71 -8.21 10.03 -9.90
N GLY A 72 -7.52 9.77 -8.80
CA GLY A 72 -6.28 8.99 -8.75
C GLY A 72 -6.44 7.73 -7.89
N TYR A 73 -5.34 6.99 -7.75
CA TYR A 73 -5.27 5.77 -6.94
C TYR A 73 -4.06 5.86 -6.02
N VAL A 74 -4.17 5.32 -4.80
CA VAL A 74 -3.00 4.95 -3.99
C VAL A 74 -2.72 3.47 -4.22
N VAL A 75 -1.48 3.16 -4.61
CA VAL A 75 -1.03 1.79 -4.85
C VAL A 75 0.15 1.51 -3.94
N GLU A 76 0.04 0.46 -3.14
CA GLU A 76 1.15 -0.08 -2.38
C GLU A 76 1.93 -1.08 -3.25
N TYR A 77 3.25 -1.00 -3.16
CA TYR A 77 4.14 -2.00 -3.73
C TYR A 77 4.91 -2.63 -2.59
N ASP A 78 5.02 -3.96 -2.60
CA ASP A 78 5.99 -4.63 -1.75
C ASP A 78 7.34 -3.94 -1.92
N SER A 79 8.01 -3.68 -0.80
CA SER A 79 9.40 -3.30 -0.86
C SER A 79 10.13 -4.45 -1.55
N ALA A 80 10.50 -4.26 -2.82
CA ALA A 80 11.28 -5.23 -3.56
C ALA A 80 12.43 -5.66 -2.65
N PRO A 81 12.74 -6.97 -2.50
CA PRO A 81 13.87 -7.37 -1.71
C PRO A 81 15.07 -6.62 -2.27
N VAL A 82 15.54 -5.62 -1.51
CA VAL A 82 16.72 -4.85 -1.90
C VAL A 82 17.77 -5.92 -2.10
N PRO A 83 18.32 -6.12 -3.31
CA PRO A 83 19.39 -7.08 -3.50
C PRO A 83 20.43 -6.70 -2.46
N GLU A 84 20.76 -7.62 -1.55
CA GLU A 84 21.74 -7.37 -0.48
C GLU A 84 22.88 -6.58 -1.12
N PRO A 85 23.04 -5.30 -0.76
CA PRO A 85 23.68 -4.39 -1.68
C PRO A 85 25.11 -4.84 -1.84
N ALA A 86 25.67 -4.62 -3.03
CA ALA A 86 27.10 -4.81 -3.30
C ALA A 86 28.00 -4.21 -2.20
N SER A 87 27.48 -3.34 -1.33
CA SER A 87 27.97 -3.02 0.02
C SER A 87 28.54 -4.20 0.82
N MET A 88 27.85 -5.34 0.98
CA MET A 88 28.39 -6.49 1.72
C MET A 88 29.62 -7.08 1.01
N LEU A 89 29.57 -7.15 -0.32
CA LEU A 89 30.68 -7.61 -1.16
C LEU A 89 31.86 -6.61 -1.14
N LEU A 90 31.58 -5.31 -1.13
CA LEU A 90 32.55 -4.21 -1.09
C LEU A 90 33.21 -4.13 0.29
N PHE A 91 32.44 -4.37 1.36
CA PHE A 91 32.96 -4.43 2.73
C PHE A 91 33.87 -5.65 2.90
N GLY A 92 33.43 -6.81 2.40
CA GLY A 92 34.23 -8.04 2.41
C GLY A 92 35.53 -7.92 1.61
N THR A 93 35.46 -7.40 0.38
CA THR A 93 36.66 -7.22 -0.48
C THR A 93 37.60 -6.14 0.07
N GLY A 94 37.08 -5.06 0.64
CA GLY A 94 37.86 -4.02 1.32
C GLY A 94 38.66 -4.54 2.51
N LEU A 95 38.04 -5.35 3.39
CA LEU A 95 38.73 -5.98 4.53
C LEU A 95 39.83 -6.94 4.09
N VAL A 96 39.57 -7.78 3.07
CA VAL A 96 40.57 -8.70 2.49
C VAL A 96 41.76 -7.93 1.89
N GLY A 97 41.50 -6.82 1.18
CA GLY A 97 42.54 -5.97 0.61
C GLY A 97 43.45 -5.34 1.68
N LEU A 98 42.88 -4.83 2.78
CA LEU A 98 43.64 -4.24 3.89
C LEU A 98 44.51 -5.27 4.61
N VAL A 99 43.98 -6.46 4.89
CA VAL A 99 44.72 -7.55 5.55
C VAL A 99 45.84 -8.08 4.65
N GLY A 100 45.55 -8.33 3.38
CA GLY A 100 46.53 -8.78 2.39
C GLY A 100 47.68 -7.78 2.19
N GLY A 101 47.36 -6.49 2.10
CA GLY A 101 48.37 -5.42 1.99
C GLY A 101 49.28 -5.33 3.21
N ARG A 102 48.73 -5.53 4.41
CA ARG A 102 49.49 -5.47 5.68
C ARG A 102 50.46 -6.65 5.83
N MET A 103 50.06 -7.85 5.40
CA MET A 103 50.94 -9.03 5.40
C MET A 103 52.08 -8.93 4.38
N ARG A 104 51.83 -8.30 3.21
CA ARG A 104 52.84 -8.10 2.17
C ARG A 104 53.94 -7.12 2.61
N ARG A 105 53.59 -6.10 3.40
CA ARG A 105 54.54 -5.11 3.95
C ARG A 105 55.46 -5.67 5.04
N LYS A 106 55.07 -6.74 5.74
CA LYS A 106 55.91 -7.39 6.78
C LYS A 106 56.96 -8.36 6.22
N LYS A 107 56.91 -8.68 4.92
CA LYS A 107 57.81 -9.63 4.25
C LYS A 107 58.95 -8.96 3.45
N LYS A 108 59.09 -7.64 3.54
CA LYS A 108 60.26 -6.87 3.07
C LYS A 108 61.01 -6.37 4.31
#